data_AF-A0A650CGD7-F1
#
_entry.id   AF-A0A650CGD7-F1
#
_cell.length_a   1.000
_cell.length_b   1.000
_cell.length_c   1.000
_cell.angle_alpha   90.00
_cell.angle_beta   90.00
_cell.angle_gamma   90.00
#
_symmetry.space_group_name_H-M   'P 1'
#
loop_
_entity.id
_entity.type
_entity.pdbx_description
1 polymer ?
#
loop_
_entity_poly.entity_id
_entity_poly.type
_entity_poly.pdbx_seq_one_letter_code
_entity_poly.pdbx_strand_id
1 'polypeptide(L)'
;MQIPFGLYPVGLNLYPLALDLFIPTIFIFFAGASYRVTRYFVTYNKPFIVYTTQVRGITQGEKIKELFNTFANSSKVGIKRKPATTAVGLLMHIVLILIIFLLAQHMIFWAYYIPPYQILFPLAIPESSADGQLAFFRGSTPYTSTPYPFVHDIWGPLTIILNGQYLTYLLIIFLAIYLAHKFSVVVERLSIRAGDWWFFVLLFVDVVLGFLATSHIPNNVYWYDNLLGAHILVAEIIIATLPFTRGFHMFEFYLGKLREWYFMIMRRGMK
;
A
#
# COMPACT_ATOMS: atom_id res chain seq x y z
N MET A 1 9.16 -26.99 -14.64
CA MET A 1 9.69 -25.62 -14.78
C MET A 1 9.48 -25.20 -16.23
N GLN A 2 8.45 -24.39 -16.45
CA GLN A 2 8.13 -23.67 -17.67
C GLN A 2 7.24 -22.53 -17.17
N ILE A 3 7.53 -21.30 -17.55
CA ILE A 3 6.46 -20.34 -17.83
C ILE A 3 6.13 -20.67 -19.28
N PRO A 4 5.20 -21.59 -19.60
CA PRO A 4 4.66 -21.56 -20.94
C PRO A 4 3.68 -20.40 -20.88
N PHE A 5 3.94 -19.34 -21.65
CA PHE A 5 2.83 -18.50 -22.08
C PHE A 5 1.74 -19.46 -22.53
N GLY A 6 0.68 -19.59 -21.72
CA GLY A 6 -0.47 -20.38 -22.10
C GLY A 6 -0.90 -19.86 -23.47
N LEU A 7 -1.49 -20.72 -24.29
CA LEU A 7 -2.32 -20.23 -25.39
C LEU A 7 -3.55 -19.56 -24.77
N TYR A 8 -3.34 -18.43 -24.09
CA TYR A 8 -4.36 -17.45 -23.88
C TYR A 8 -4.73 -16.97 -25.29
N PRO A 9 -6.01 -16.86 -25.64
CA PRO A 9 -6.38 -16.20 -26.88
C PRO A 9 -5.89 -14.75 -26.82
N VAL A 10 -4.66 -14.53 -27.29
CA VAL A 10 -4.01 -13.23 -27.38
C VAL A 10 -4.90 -12.40 -28.29
N GLY A 11 -5.57 -11.39 -27.71
CA GLY A 11 -6.32 -10.42 -28.49
C GLY A 11 -7.77 -10.12 -28.08
N LEU A 12 -8.32 -10.68 -27.00
CA LEU A 12 -9.72 -10.38 -26.59
C LEU A 12 -9.93 -9.93 -25.13
N ASN A 13 -8.90 -9.71 -24.29
CA ASN A 13 -9.03 -9.01 -23.00
C ASN A 13 -7.69 -8.44 -22.50
N LEU A 14 -7.73 -7.58 -21.48
CA LEU A 14 -6.54 -6.88 -20.94
C LEU A 14 -5.66 -7.73 -20.00
N TYR A 15 -6.16 -8.87 -19.51
CA TYR A 15 -5.51 -9.62 -18.43
C TYR A 15 -4.11 -10.20 -18.80
N PRO A 16 -3.90 -10.85 -19.96
CA PRO A 16 -2.58 -11.34 -20.34
C PRO A 16 -1.56 -10.21 -20.52
N LEU A 17 -1.96 -9.11 -21.15
CA LEU A 17 -1.11 -7.92 -21.32
C LEU A 17 -0.65 -7.38 -19.97
N ALA A 18 -1.54 -7.37 -18.97
CA ALA A 18 -1.20 -6.95 -17.62
C ALA A 18 -0.07 -7.80 -17.03
N LEU A 19 -0.17 -9.13 -17.12
CA LEU A 19 0.84 -10.04 -16.57
C LEU A 19 2.21 -9.92 -17.29
N ASP A 20 2.20 -9.68 -18.60
CA ASP A 20 3.44 -9.56 -19.39
C ASP A 20 4.23 -8.29 -19.06
N LEU A 21 3.57 -7.23 -18.59
CA LEU A 21 4.19 -5.94 -18.28
C LEU A 21 4.81 -5.88 -16.88
N PHE A 22 4.58 -6.89 -16.03
CA PHE A 22 5.09 -6.92 -14.67
C PHE A 22 6.63 -6.79 -14.59
N ILE A 23 7.36 -7.52 -15.43
CA ILE A 23 8.84 -7.47 -15.45
C ILE A 23 9.35 -6.06 -15.84
N PRO A 24 8.91 -5.46 -16.96
CA PRO A 24 9.21 -4.06 -17.28
C PRO A 24 8.89 -3.09 -16.15
N THR A 25 7.73 -3.24 -15.51
CA THR A 25 7.28 -2.40 -14.39
C THR A 25 8.26 -2.44 -13.22
N ILE A 26 8.67 -3.64 -12.80
CA ILE A 26 9.64 -3.83 -11.73
C ILE A 26 10.99 -3.20 -12.08
N PHE A 27 11.46 -3.35 -13.32
CA PHE A 27 12.71 -2.74 -13.77
C PHE A 27 12.67 -1.21 -13.67
N ILE A 28 11.60 -0.57 -14.17
CA ILE A 28 11.44 0.90 -14.12
C ILE A 28 11.38 1.37 -12.66
N PHE A 29 10.63 0.66 -11.81
CA PHE A 29 10.53 0.97 -10.39
C PHE A 29 11.92 0.95 -9.71
N PHE A 30 12.67 -0.13 -9.85
CA PHE A 30 13.98 -0.25 -9.19
C PHE A 30 14.99 0.75 -9.75
N ALA A 31 15.03 0.96 -11.07
CA ALA A 31 15.92 1.96 -11.66
C ALA A 31 15.62 3.38 -11.12
N GLY A 32 14.34 3.76 -11.07
CA GLY A 32 13.90 5.04 -10.51
C GLY A 32 14.17 5.17 -9.01
N ALA A 33 13.88 4.11 -8.25
CA ALA A 33 14.10 4.07 -6.80
C ALA A 33 15.59 4.17 -6.47
N SER A 34 16.45 3.41 -7.14
CA SER A 34 17.91 3.46 -6.99
C SER A 34 18.44 4.86 -7.30
N TYR A 35 18.02 5.48 -8.41
CA TYR A 35 18.43 6.85 -8.73
C TYR A 35 18.03 7.84 -7.62
N ARG A 36 16.78 7.78 -7.15
CA ARG A 36 16.27 8.70 -6.13
C ARG A 36 16.94 8.50 -4.77
N VAL A 37 17.14 7.26 -4.35
CA VAL A 37 17.84 6.91 -3.11
C VAL A 37 19.31 7.30 -3.18
N THR A 38 20.00 7.02 -4.29
CA THR A 38 21.39 7.45 -4.49
C THR A 38 21.50 8.97 -4.45
N ARG A 39 20.62 9.71 -5.14
CA ARG A 39 20.58 11.18 -5.04
C ARG A 39 20.35 11.64 -3.60
N TYR A 40 19.46 10.99 -2.85
CA TYR A 40 19.21 11.31 -1.45
C TYR A 40 20.48 11.17 -0.60
N PHE A 41 21.28 10.12 -0.81
CA PHE A 41 22.53 9.95 -0.05
C PHE A 41 23.67 10.85 -0.55
N VAL A 42 23.79 11.07 -1.87
CA VAL A 42 24.90 11.83 -2.47
C VAL A 42 24.71 13.34 -2.37
N THR A 43 23.49 13.84 -2.58
CA THR A 43 23.21 15.29 -2.66
C THR A 43 22.80 15.88 -1.31
N TYR A 44 22.20 15.08 -0.42
CA TYR A 44 21.57 15.62 0.79
C TYR A 44 22.57 15.75 1.95
N ASN A 45 23.44 16.75 1.86
CA ASN A 45 24.43 17.11 2.89
C ASN A 45 23.90 18.02 4.01
N LYS A 46 22.57 18.11 4.20
CA LYS A 46 22.02 19.02 5.22
C LYS A 46 22.42 18.54 6.63
N PRO A 47 23.13 19.37 7.43
CA PRO A 47 23.34 19.06 8.84
C PRO A 47 21.98 19.05 9.55
N PHE A 48 21.68 17.98 10.28
CA PHE A 48 20.48 17.97 11.13
C PHE A 48 20.67 18.99 12.24
N ILE A 49 19.72 19.93 12.34
CA ILE A 49 19.60 20.82 13.49
C ILE A 49 19.16 19.93 14.65
N VAL A 50 20.09 19.67 15.56
CA VAL A 50 19.82 18.81 16.71
C VAL A 50 19.04 19.59 17.74
N TYR A 51 17.79 19.18 17.98
CA TYR A 51 17.04 19.62 19.15
C TYR A 51 17.74 19.09 20.40
N THR A 52 17.85 19.95 21.40
CA THR A 52 18.92 20.03 22.42
C THR A 52 18.90 18.95 23.52
N THR A 53 18.41 17.75 23.29
CA THR A 53 18.42 16.68 24.29
C THR A 53 19.67 15.81 24.16
N GLN A 54 20.68 16.10 24.99
CA GLN A 54 21.76 15.14 25.23
C GLN A 54 21.19 13.96 26.01
N VAL A 55 21.29 12.75 25.49
CA VAL A 55 21.01 11.54 26.27
C VAL A 55 22.24 10.65 26.20
N ARG A 56 23.10 10.72 27.24
CA ARG A 56 24.23 9.79 27.43
C ARG A 56 23.76 8.64 28.32
N GLY A 57 24.26 7.43 28.09
CA GLY A 57 23.95 6.26 28.94
C GLY A 57 22.62 5.57 28.64
N ILE A 58 22.11 5.69 27.41
CA ILE A 58 20.81 5.14 26.99
C ILE A 58 20.85 3.61 26.93
N THR A 59 19.95 2.95 27.64
CA THR A 59 19.74 1.50 27.59
C THR A 59 19.23 1.05 26.21
N GLN A 60 19.37 -0.24 25.87
CA GLN A 60 18.82 -0.76 24.61
C GLN A 60 17.30 -0.55 24.49
N GLY A 61 16.56 -0.70 25.59
CA GLY A 61 15.11 -0.47 25.63
C GLY A 61 14.73 0.98 25.32
N GLU A 62 15.48 1.95 25.85
CA GLU A 62 15.27 3.37 25.57
C GLU A 62 15.62 3.73 24.11
N LYS A 63 16.64 3.09 23.51
CA LYS A 63 16.94 3.28 22.08
C LYS A 63 15.76 2.87 21.20
N ILE A 64 15.12 1.74 21.52
CA ILE A 64 13.92 1.25 20.82
C ILE A 64 12.74 2.19 21.06
N LYS A 65 12.50 2.63 22.31
CA LYS A 65 11.46 3.61 22.64
C LYS A 65 11.63 4.91 21.85
N GLU A 66 12.86 5.43 21.75
CA GLU A 66 13.15 6.65 21.00
C GLU A 66 12.98 6.48 19.49
N LEU A 67 13.22 5.27 18.95
CA LEU A 67 12.89 4.94 17.57
C LEU A 67 11.37 5.10 17.35
N PHE A 68 10.55 4.43 18.15
CA PHE A 68 9.10 4.55 18.07
C PHE A 68 8.61 6.00 18.26
N ASN A 69 9.19 6.74 19.21
CA ASN A 69 8.86 8.15 19.44
C ASN A 69 9.20 9.02 18.22
N THR A 70 10.33 8.79 17.56
CA THR A 70 10.76 9.54 16.37
C THR A 70 9.75 9.41 15.23
N PHE A 71 9.24 8.19 15.02
CA PHE A 71 8.17 7.91 14.06
C PHE A 71 6.83 8.49 14.50
N ALA A 72 6.42 8.29 15.77
CA ALA A 72 5.16 8.79 16.28
C ALA A 72 5.08 10.32 16.32
N ASN A 73 6.22 11.02 16.44
CA ASN A 73 6.27 12.48 16.55
C ASN A 73 5.70 13.18 15.31
N SER A 74 5.90 12.66 14.10
CA SER A 74 5.32 13.25 12.89
C SER A 74 3.79 13.24 12.92
N SER A 75 3.20 12.12 13.36
CA SER A 75 1.74 11.99 13.51
C SER A 75 1.22 12.88 14.65
N LYS A 76 1.93 12.95 15.79
CA LYS A 76 1.58 13.82 16.92
C LYS A 76 1.56 15.30 16.51
N VAL A 77 2.58 15.78 15.81
CA VAL A 77 2.66 17.17 15.33
C VAL A 77 1.57 17.44 14.28
N GLY A 78 1.32 16.49 13.38
CA GLY A 78 0.26 16.58 12.39
C GLY A 78 -1.12 16.73 13.04
N ILE A 79 -1.46 15.85 13.99
CA ILE A 79 -2.73 15.88 14.72
C ILE A 79 -2.91 17.20 15.46
N LYS A 80 -1.86 17.74 16.09
CA LYS A 80 -1.94 19.04 16.78
C LYS A 80 -2.16 20.22 15.84
N ARG A 81 -1.56 20.22 14.65
CA ARG A 81 -1.61 21.36 13.72
C ARG A 81 -2.80 21.33 12.76
N LYS A 82 -3.13 20.13 12.27
CA LYS A 82 -4.19 19.89 11.29
C LYS A 82 -4.89 18.58 11.63
N PRO A 83 -5.75 18.55 12.67
CA PRO A 83 -6.30 17.31 13.22
C PRO A 83 -7.11 16.52 12.19
N ALA A 84 -8.04 17.17 11.48
CA ALA A 84 -8.92 16.49 10.53
C ALA A 84 -8.16 15.87 9.36
N THR A 85 -7.30 16.64 8.67
CA THR A 85 -6.56 16.13 7.50
C THR A 85 -5.52 15.09 7.89
N THR A 86 -4.91 15.21 9.07
CA THR A 86 -3.98 14.19 9.57
C THR A 86 -4.73 12.92 9.95
N ALA A 87 -5.88 13.02 10.62
CA ALA A 87 -6.69 11.85 10.98
C ALA A 87 -7.19 11.10 9.74
N VAL A 88 -7.80 11.80 8.77
CA VAL A 88 -8.24 11.20 7.51
C VAL A 88 -7.06 10.58 6.76
N GLY A 89 -5.92 11.27 6.71
CA GLY A 89 -4.70 10.74 6.10
C GLY A 89 -4.22 9.45 6.77
N LEU A 90 -4.16 9.40 8.10
CA LEU A 90 -3.74 8.20 8.83
C LEU A 90 -4.71 7.03 8.63
N LEU A 91 -6.02 7.28 8.70
CA LEU A 91 -7.04 6.26 8.44
C LEU A 91 -6.93 5.72 7.02
N MET A 92 -6.72 6.59 6.03
CA MET A 92 -6.49 6.20 4.64
C MET A 92 -5.28 5.26 4.51
N HIS A 93 -4.15 5.59 5.16
CA HIS A 93 -2.96 4.72 5.11
C HIS A 93 -3.22 3.37 5.78
N ILE A 94 -3.92 3.34 6.92
CA ILE A 94 -4.26 2.08 7.59
C ILE A 94 -5.08 1.20 6.66
N VAL A 95 -6.15 1.75 6.07
CA VAL A 95 -7.00 1.01 5.13
C VAL A 95 -6.22 0.53 3.91
N LEU A 96 -5.36 1.39 3.34
CA LEU A 96 -4.54 1.05 2.19
C LEU A 96 -3.55 -0.09 2.50
N ILE A 97 -2.92 -0.07 3.68
CA ILE A 97 -2.03 -1.15 4.14
C ILE A 97 -2.80 -2.46 4.29
N LEU A 98 -3.98 -2.42 4.91
CA LEU A 98 -4.82 -3.61 5.07
C LEU A 98 -5.21 -4.21 3.71
N ILE A 99 -5.62 -3.38 2.74
CA ILE A 99 -5.98 -3.85 1.40
C ILE A 99 -4.77 -4.42 0.67
N ILE A 100 -3.67 -3.67 0.58
CA ILE A 100 -2.50 -4.08 -0.21
C ILE A 100 -1.86 -5.35 0.36
N PHE A 101 -1.76 -5.47 1.69
CA PHE A 101 -0.98 -6.55 2.30
C PHE A 101 -1.82 -7.70 2.84
N LEU A 102 -3.05 -7.44 3.30
CA LEU A 102 -3.85 -8.45 4.00
C LEU A 102 -5.11 -8.88 3.23
N LEU A 103 -5.53 -8.19 2.17
CA LEU A 103 -6.67 -8.68 1.36
C LEU A 103 -6.28 -10.00 0.69
N ALA A 104 -7.13 -11.02 0.79
CA ALA A 104 -6.84 -12.38 0.34
C ALA A 104 -6.28 -12.46 -1.10
N GLN A 105 -6.88 -11.73 -2.05
CA GLN A 105 -6.43 -11.68 -3.45
C GLN A 105 -5.02 -11.09 -3.60
N HIS A 106 -4.72 -10.03 -2.85
CA HIS A 106 -3.37 -9.44 -2.85
C HIS A 106 -2.37 -10.37 -2.16
N MET A 107 -2.77 -11.06 -1.10
CA MET A 107 -1.93 -12.04 -0.43
C MET A 107 -1.55 -13.20 -1.35
N ILE A 108 -2.47 -13.69 -2.18
CA ILE A 108 -2.19 -14.70 -3.21
C ILE A 108 -1.15 -14.17 -4.20
N PHE A 109 -1.33 -12.92 -4.67
CA PHE A 109 -0.35 -12.26 -5.53
C PHE A 109 1.03 -12.18 -4.86
N TRP A 110 1.11 -11.76 -3.60
CA TRP A 110 2.38 -11.69 -2.87
C TRP A 110 3.01 -13.06 -2.66
N ALA A 111 2.22 -14.08 -2.30
CA ALA A 111 2.71 -15.44 -2.11
C ALA A 111 3.23 -16.06 -3.42
N TYR A 112 2.68 -15.65 -4.58
CA TYR A 112 3.19 -16.08 -5.88
C TYR A 112 4.62 -15.58 -6.14
N TYR A 113 4.89 -14.30 -5.91
CA TYR A 113 6.22 -13.70 -6.15
C TYR A 113 7.19 -13.86 -4.98
N ILE A 114 6.67 -13.98 -3.75
CA ILE A 114 7.41 -14.11 -2.51
C ILE A 114 6.82 -15.31 -1.75
N PRO A 115 7.22 -16.55 -2.08
CA PRO A 115 6.64 -17.76 -1.49
C PRO A 115 6.55 -17.77 0.05
N PRO A 116 7.53 -17.25 0.81
CA PRO A 116 7.42 -17.15 2.27
C PRO A 116 6.23 -16.31 2.78
N TYR A 117 5.65 -15.43 1.96
CA TYR A 117 4.51 -14.58 2.34
C TYR A 117 3.26 -15.38 2.73
N GLN A 118 3.13 -16.62 2.25
CA GLN A 118 2.04 -17.53 2.61
C GLN A 118 1.90 -17.78 4.12
N ILE A 119 2.97 -17.58 4.90
CA ILE A 119 2.94 -17.69 6.37
C ILE A 119 1.94 -16.71 6.98
N LEU A 120 1.66 -15.59 6.29
CA LEU A 120 0.73 -14.57 6.77
C LEU A 120 -0.73 -14.89 6.45
N PHE A 121 -1.07 -15.95 5.71
CA PHE A 121 -2.46 -16.27 5.35
C PHE A 121 -3.46 -16.36 6.51
N PRO A 122 -3.07 -16.73 7.75
CA PRO A 122 -3.97 -16.58 8.89
C PRO A 122 -4.43 -15.14 9.17
N LEU A 123 -3.74 -14.13 8.64
CA LEU A 123 -4.10 -12.71 8.70
C LEU A 123 -4.96 -12.25 7.51
N ALA A 124 -5.28 -13.14 6.57
CA ALA A 124 -6.01 -12.78 5.38
C ALA A 124 -7.40 -12.20 5.71
N ILE A 125 -7.71 -11.08 5.08
CA ILE A 125 -8.98 -10.40 5.14
C ILE A 125 -9.82 -10.90 3.95
N PRO A 126 -11.05 -11.40 4.17
CA PRO A 126 -11.89 -11.88 3.10
C PRO A 126 -12.36 -10.72 2.21
N GLU A 127 -12.79 -11.06 1.01
CA GLU A 127 -13.25 -10.09 0.01
C GLU A 127 -14.55 -9.41 0.43
N SER A 128 -15.55 -10.21 0.81
CA SER A 128 -16.89 -9.73 1.15
C SER A 128 -17.36 -10.18 2.54
N SER A 129 -18.41 -9.53 3.05
CA SER A 129 -19.06 -9.94 4.29
C SER A 129 -19.72 -11.31 4.17
N ALA A 130 -20.19 -11.68 2.97
CA ALA A 130 -20.75 -13.00 2.69
C ALA A 130 -19.66 -14.09 2.83
N ASP A 131 -18.46 -13.85 2.30
CA ASP A 131 -17.34 -14.79 2.45
C ASP A 131 -16.91 -14.93 3.91
N GLY A 132 -16.85 -13.81 4.65
CA GLY A 132 -16.57 -13.82 6.10
C GLY A 132 -17.63 -14.59 6.90
N GLN A 133 -18.92 -14.40 6.57
CA GLN A 133 -20.00 -15.16 7.20
C GLN A 133 -19.95 -16.66 6.87
N LEU A 134 -19.67 -17.02 5.62
CA LEU A 134 -19.52 -18.41 5.20
C LEU A 134 -18.36 -19.09 5.92
N ALA A 135 -17.20 -18.42 5.98
CA ALA A 135 -16.04 -18.91 6.72
C ALA A 135 -16.34 -19.13 8.21
N PHE A 136 -16.97 -18.14 8.86
CA PHE A 136 -17.25 -18.19 10.30
C PHE A 136 -18.31 -19.23 10.68
N PHE A 137 -19.47 -19.24 10.01
CA PHE A 137 -20.61 -20.06 10.43
C PHE A 137 -20.60 -21.47 9.88
N ARG A 138 -20.01 -21.69 8.69
CA ARG A 138 -20.11 -22.99 8.02
C ARG A 138 -18.82 -23.79 8.06
N GLY A 139 -17.69 -23.19 8.49
CA GLY A 139 -16.38 -23.83 8.46
C GLY A 139 -16.07 -24.47 7.10
N SER A 140 -16.68 -23.93 6.04
CA SER A 140 -16.79 -24.62 4.77
C SER A 140 -15.44 -24.58 4.08
N THR A 141 -14.78 -25.72 3.98
CA THR A 141 -13.69 -25.91 3.02
C THR A 141 -14.22 -25.70 1.61
N PRO A 142 -13.46 -25.06 0.71
CA PRO A 142 -13.90 -24.79 -0.64
C PRO A 142 -14.25 -26.10 -1.34
N TYR A 143 -15.25 -26.05 -2.21
CA TYR A 143 -15.72 -27.23 -2.97
C TYR A 143 -14.60 -27.85 -3.84
N THR A 144 -13.58 -27.05 -4.16
CA THR A 144 -12.36 -27.43 -4.84
C THR A 144 -11.18 -27.34 -3.89
N SER A 145 -10.30 -28.34 -3.92
CA SER A 145 -9.05 -28.32 -3.14
C SER A 145 -8.20 -27.14 -3.59
N THR A 146 -8.12 -26.10 -2.76
CA THR A 146 -7.20 -24.99 -2.99
C THR A 146 -5.83 -25.37 -2.41
N PRO A 147 -4.72 -25.04 -3.08
CA PRO A 147 -3.38 -25.21 -2.49
C PRO A 147 -3.13 -24.29 -1.27
N TYR A 148 -4.11 -23.45 -0.95
CA TYR A 148 -4.06 -22.48 0.14
C TYR A 148 -5.22 -22.73 1.12
N PRO A 149 -4.98 -22.64 2.44
CA PRO A 149 -6.02 -22.84 3.44
C PRO A 149 -7.13 -21.80 3.27
N PHE A 150 -8.36 -22.28 3.14
CA PHE A 150 -9.53 -21.41 3.13
C PHE A 150 -9.83 -20.98 4.56
N VAL A 151 -9.54 -19.71 4.84
CA VAL A 151 -10.12 -18.89 5.91
C VAL A 151 -10.21 -19.60 7.27
N HIS A 152 -9.08 -20.08 7.78
CA HIS A 152 -8.85 -20.13 9.23
C HIS A 152 -8.14 -18.82 9.62
N ASP A 153 -8.86 -17.71 9.49
CA ASP A 153 -8.30 -16.42 9.87
C ASP A 153 -8.36 -16.20 11.38
N ILE A 154 -7.45 -15.37 11.88
CA ILE A 154 -7.41 -14.97 13.29
C ILE A 154 -8.50 -13.96 13.65
N TRP A 155 -9.25 -13.47 12.66
CA TRP A 155 -10.19 -12.38 12.79
C TRP A 155 -11.57 -12.87 13.28
N GLY A 156 -11.93 -14.13 12.99
CA GLY A 156 -13.16 -14.76 13.47
C GLY A 156 -14.40 -13.98 13.04
N PRO A 157 -15.31 -13.58 13.95
CA PRO A 157 -16.53 -12.86 13.57
C PRO A 157 -16.25 -11.43 13.07
N LEU A 158 -15.04 -10.89 13.30
CA LEU A 158 -14.69 -9.55 12.83
C LEU A 158 -14.69 -9.46 11.31
N THR A 159 -14.45 -10.57 10.60
CA THR A 159 -14.44 -10.69 9.13
C THR A 159 -15.73 -10.21 8.46
N ILE A 160 -16.85 -10.29 9.17
CA ILE A 160 -18.15 -9.83 8.68
C ILE A 160 -18.14 -8.31 8.45
N ILE A 161 -17.35 -7.57 9.24
CA ILE A 161 -17.21 -6.12 9.19
C ILE A 161 -15.86 -5.71 8.55
N LEU A 162 -14.79 -6.42 8.90
CA LEU A 162 -13.46 -6.28 8.33
C LEU A 162 -13.33 -7.18 7.09
N ASN A 163 -13.75 -6.64 5.95
CA ASN A 163 -13.59 -7.28 4.64
C ASN A 163 -13.21 -6.26 3.56
N GLY A 164 -12.77 -6.76 2.41
CA GLY A 164 -12.35 -5.99 1.26
C GLY A 164 -13.38 -4.97 0.79
N GLN A 165 -14.67 -5.31 0.75
CA GLN A 165 -15.73 -4.38 0.34
C GLN A 165 -15.81 -3.16 1.27
N TYR A 166 -15.92 -3.37 2.59
CA TYR A 166 -15.99 -2.25 3.53
C TYR A 166 -14.70 -1.41 3.53
N LEU A 167 -13.53 -2.06 3.52
CA LEU A 167 -12.25 -1.37 3.45
C LEU A 167 -12.16 -0.53 2.16
N THR A 168 -12.64 -1.05 1.04
CA THR A 168 -12.65 -0.33 -0.23
C THR A 168 -13.57 0.88 -0.19
N TYR A 169 -14.77 0.77 0.39
CA TYR A 169 -15.65 1.92 0.59
C TYR A 169 -15.01 3.02 1.44
N LEU A 170 -14.38 2.63 2.55
CA LEU A 170 -13.64 3.58 3.39
C LEU A 170 -12.50 4.24 2.61
N LEU A 171 -11.76 3.46 1.82
CA LEU A 171 -10.66 3.98 1.00
C LEU A 171 -11.15 4.99 -0.04
N ILE A 172 -12.22 4.68 -0.76
CA ILE A 172 -12.85 5.59 -1.72
C ILE A 172 -13.28 6.88 -1.05
N ILE A 173 -13.94 6.80 0.12
CA ILE A 173 -14.38 7.99 0.87
C ILE A 173 -13.18 8.84 1.29
N PHE A 174 -12.17 8.24 1.92
CA PHE A 174 -11.00 9.01 2.39
C PHE A 174 -10.20 9.60 1.23
N LEU A 175 -10.07 8.87 0.13
CA LEU A 175 -9.39 9.34 -1.08
C LEU A 175 -10.17 10.47 -1.76
N ALA A 176 -11.51 10.38 -1.81
CA ALA A 176 -12.37 11.44 -2.32
C ALA A 176 -12.27 12.72 -1.46
N ILE A 177 -12.30 12.60 -0.12
CA ILE A 177 -12.10 13.74 0.79
C ILE A 177 -10.73 14.39 0.53
N TYR A 178 -9.68 13.59 0.38
CA TYR A 178 -8.34 14.09 0.12
C TYR A 178 -8.23 14.79 -1.24
N LEU A 179 -8.80 14.19 -2.29
CA LEU A 179 -8.86 14.78 -3.63
C LEU A 179 -9.67 16.07 -3.63
N ALA A 180 -10.83 16.12 -2.96
CA ALA A 180 -11.65 17.32 -2.82
C ALA A 180 -10.87 18.46 -2.15
N HIS A 181 -10.11 18.17 -1.08
CA HIS A 181 -9.24 19.16 -0.46
C HIS A 181 -8.12 19.64 -1.40
N LYS A 182 -7.61 18.77 -2.27
CA LYS A 182 -6.65 19.20 -3.31
C LYS A 182 -7.31 20.04 -4.39
N PHE A 183 -8.54 19.73 -4.80
CA PHE A 183 -9.29 20.54 -5.75
C PHE A 183 -9.55 21.95 -5.22
N SER A 184 -9.89 22.10 -3.93
CA SER A 184 -10.09 23.44 -3.34
C SER A 184 -8.80 24.28 -3.41
N VAL A 185 -7.65 23.67 -3.17
CA VAL A 185 -6.34 24.33 -3.29
C VAL A 185 -6.02 24.75 -4.74
N VAL A 186 -6.45 23.97 -5.75
CA VAL A 186 -6.34 24.37 -7.18
C VAL A 186 -7.22 25.57 -7.46
N VAL A 187 -8.47 25.55 -6.98
CA VAL A 187 -9.41 26.68 -7.15
C VAL A 187 -8.85 27.95 -6.53
N GLU A 188 -8.16 27.83 -5.40
CA GLU A 188 -7.42 28.93 -4.73
C GLU A 188 -6.14 29.37 -5.48
N ARG A 189 -5.84 28.79 -6.65
CA ARG A 189 -4.67 29.08 -7.50
C ARG A 189 -3.32 28.85 -6.81
N LEU A 190 -3.29 27.98 -5.80
CA LEU A 190 -2.05 27.59 -5.16
C LEU A 190 -1.29 26.58 -6.04
N SER A 191 0.03 26.70 -6.10
CA SER A 191 0.85 25.85 -6.96
C SER A 191 0.80 24.38 -6.49
N ILE A 192 0.21 23.51 -7.30
CA ILE A 192 0.21 22.07 -7.06
C ILE A 192 1.10 21.40 -8.11
N ARG A 193 1.97 20.50 -7.66
CA ARG A 193 2.86 19.73 -8.55
C ARG A 193 2.03 18.68 -9.31
N ALA A 194 2.20 18.59 -10.63
CA ALA A 194 1.46 17.63 -11.47
C ALA A 194 1.61 16.16 -11.01
N GLY A 195 2.80 15.78 -10.52
CA GLY A 195 3.04 14.43 -9.98
C GLY A 195 2.24 14.08 -8.73
N ASP A 196 1.66 15.07 -8.04
CA ASP A 196 0.71 14.81 -6.95
C ASP A 196 -0.62 14.32 -7.49
N TRP A 197 -1.14 14.97 -8.53
CA TRP A 197 -2.41 14.61 -9.17
C TRP A 197 -2.34 13.23 -9.79
N TRP A 198 -1.24 12.96 -10.52
CA TRP A 198 -1.01 11.70 -11.19
C TRP A 198 -1.18 10.49 -10.26
N PHE A 199 -0.50 10.48 -9.11
CA PHE A 199 -0.55 9.35 -8.19
C PHE A 199 -1.96 9.13 -7.59
N PHE A 200 -2.61 10.18 -7.10
CA PHE A 200 -3.91 10.02 -6.43
C PHE A 200 -5.05 9.72 -7.40
N VAL A 201 -5.00 10.26 -8.63
CA VAL A 201 -5.99 9.93 -9.67
C VAL A 201 -5.84 8.48 -10.08
N LEU A 202 -4.61 8.02 -10.36
CA LEU A 202 -4.39 6.61 -10.70
C LEU A 202 -4.82 5.70 -9.55
N LEU A 203 -4.46 6.02 -8.31
CA LEU A 203 -4.88 5.23 -7.14
C LEU A 203 -6.42 5.17 -7.02
N PHE A 204 -7.12 6.27 -7.30
CA PHE A 204 -8.58 6.28 -7.27
C PHE A 204 -9.18 5.38 -8.35
N VAL A 205 -8.67 5.50 -9.58
CA VAL A 205 -9.09 4.65 -10.70
C VAL A 205 -8.81 3.18 -10.40
N ASP A 206 -7.63 2.87 -9.87
CA ASP A 206 -7.20 1.53 -9.52
C ASP A 206 -8.13 0.87 -8.51
N VAL A 207 -8.45 1.59 -7.42
CA VAL A 207 -9.38 1.12 -6.38
C VAL A 207 -10.78 0.87 -6.94
N VAL A 208 -11.26 1.74 -7.84
CA VAL A 208 -12.56 1.55 -8.49
C VAL A 208 -12.56 0.33 -9.42
N LEU A 209 -11.50 0.12 -10.20
CA LEU A 209 -11.38 -1.05 -11.08
C LEU A 209 -11.32 -2.34 -10.28
N GLY A 210 -10.51 -2.39 -9.21
CA GLY A 210 -10.45 -3.51 -8.28
C GLY A 210 -11.81 -3.80 -7.66
N PHE A 211 -12.52 -2.77 -7.19
CA PHE A 211 -13.87 -2.90 -6.62
C PHE A 211 -14.88 -3.49 -7.61
N LEU A 212 -14.87 -3.03 -8.86
CA LEU A 212 -15.78 -3.52 -9.90
C LEU A 212 -15.46 -4.97 -10.28
N ALA A 213 -14.17 -5.33 -10.32
CA ALA A 213 -13.72 -6.69 -10.58
C ALA A 213 -14.17 -7.65 -9.46
N THR A 214 -13.91 -7.32 -8.20
CA THR A 214 -14.32 -8.13 -7.03
C THR A 214 -15.84 -8.22 -6.91
N SER A 215 -16.55 -7.11 -7.15
CA SER A 215 -18.01 -7.11 -7.09
C SER A 215 -18.68 -7.84 -8.27
N HIS A 216 -17.91 -8.32 -9.26
CA HIS A 216 -18.41 -8.92 -10.50
C HIS A 216 -19.44 -8.00 -11.19
N ILE A 217 -19.10 -6.72 -11.35
CA ILE A 217 -19.97 -5.72 -11.99
C ILE A 217 -19.28 -5.22 -13.27
N PRO A 218 -19.81 -5.52 -14.48
CA PRO A 218 -20.94 -6.42 -14.78
C PRO A 218 -20.64 -7.90 -14.51
N ASN A 219 -21.68 -8.70 -14.23
CA ASN A 219 -21.55 -10.12 -13.91
C ASN A 219 -21.32 -10.97 -15.17
N ASN A 220 -20.11 -10.87 -15.72
CA ASN A 220 -19.68 -11.54 -16.94
C ASN A 220 -18.16 -11.75 -16.89
N VAL A 221 -17.70 -12.96 -17.21
CA VAL A 221 -16.27 -13.33 -17.24
C VAL A 221 -15.43 -12.40 -18.12
N TYR A 222 -15.95 -12.00 -19.29
CA TYR A 222 -15.26 -11.06 -20.17
C TYR A 222 -14.99 -9.72 -19.48
N TRP A 223 -15.98 -9.20 -18.74
CA TRP A 223 -15.82 -7.93 -18.04
C TRP A 223 -14.95 -8.07 -16.80
N TYR A 224 -15.04 -9.20 -16.09
CA TYR A 224 -14.13 -9.53 -14.99
C TYR A 224 -12.67 -9.51 -15.44
N ASP A 225 -12.33 -10.24 -16.51
CA ASP A 225 -10.96 -10.29 -17.02
C ASP A 225 -10.43 -8.92 -17.45
N ASN A 226 -11.29 -8.10 -18.07
CA ASN A 226 -10.90 -6.75 -18.48
C ASN A 226 -10.76 -5.78 -17.31
N LEU A 227 -11.65 -5.84 -16.32
CA LEU A 227 -11.58 -4.99 -15.13
C LEU A 227 -10.38 -5.37 -14.24
N LEU A 228 -10.15 -6.67 -14.05
CA LEU A 228 -8.99 -7.18 -13.32
C LEU A 228 -7.69 -6.85 -14.08
N GLY A 229 -7.65 -7.07 -15.39
CA GLY A 229 -6.51 -6.70 -16.23
C GLY A 229 -6.23 -5.20 -16.18
N ALA A 230 -7.27 -4.36 -16.25
CA ALA A 230 -7.13 -2.91 -16.12
C ALA A 230 -6.66 -2.49 -14.72
N HIS A 231 -7.16 -3.11 -13.65
CA HIS A 231 -6.68 -2.90 -12.29
C HIS A 231 -5.18 -3.21 -12.18
N ILE A 232 -4.75 -4.38 -12.65
CA ILE A 232 -3.33 -4.76 -12.63
C ILE A 232 -2.48 -3.79 -13.46
N LEU A 233 -2.93 -3.42 -14.67
CA LEU A 233 -2.22 -2.45 -15.52
C LEU A 233 -2.07 -1.08 -14.86
N VAL A 234 -3.13 -0.58 -14.21
CA VAL A 234 -3.07 0.70 -13.50
C VAL A 234 -2.16 0.60 -12.28
N ALA A 235 -2.25 -0.47 -11.50
CA ALA A 235 -1.34 -0.76 -10.39
C ALA A 235 0.12 -0.81 -10.86
N GLU A 236 0.39 -1.41 -12.01
CA GLU A 236 1.71 -1.46 -12.61
C GLU A 236 2.23 -0.07 -13.01
N ILE A 237 1.39 0.76 -13.64
CA ILE A 237 1.73 2.15 -13.95
C ILE A 237 2.01 2.94 -12.65
N ILE A 238 1.22 2.72 -11.60
CA ILE A 238 1.47 3.32 -10.28
C ILE A 238 2.84 2.89 -9.76
N ILE A 239 3.16 1.60 -9.77
CA ILE A 239 4.44 1.06 -9.29
C ILE A 239 5.60 1.62 -10.12
N ALA A 240 5.55 1.55 -11.44
CA ALA A 240 6.60 2.06 -12.33
C ALA A 240 6.85 3.56 -12.12
N THR A 241 5.78 4.34 -11.92
CA THR A 241 5.89 5.79 -11.73
C THR A 241 6.12 6.21 -10.28
N LEU A 242 6.00 5.29 -9.32
CA LEU A 242 6.09 5.55 -7.88
C LEU A 242 7.36 6.34 -7.48
N PRO A 243 8.56 5.98 -7.96
CA PRO A 243 9.80 6.71 -7.62
C PRO A 243 9.83 8.15 -8.13
N PHE A 244 8.97 8.53 -9.08
CA PHE A 244 8.94 9.86 -9.67
C PHE A 244 7.79 10.73 -9.12
N THR A 245 6.92 10.15 -8.29
CA THR A 245 5.76 10.84 -7.70
C THR A 245 5.94 11.09 -6.20
N ARG A 246 4.93 11.67 -5.56
CA ARG A 246 4.85 11.73 -4.08
C ARG A 246 4.60 10.36 -3.45
N GLY A 247 4.16 9.34 -4.19
CA GLY A 247 3.97 7.99 -3.65
C GLY A 247 5.22 7.44 -2.96
N PHE A 248 6.42 7.80 -3.45
CA PHE A 248 7.70 7.41 -2.86
C PHE A 248 7.95 7.91 -1.44
N HIS A 249 7.10 8.80 -0.90
CA HIS A 249 7.18 9.23 0.49
C HIS A 249 7.12 8.04 1.46
N MET A 250 6.46 6.94 1.10
CA MET A 250 6.42 5.73 1.91
C MET A 250 7.79 5.05 2.08
N PHE A 251 8.79 5.40 1.27
CA PHE A 251 10.17 4.95 1.46
C PHE A 251 11.02 6.06 2.10
N GLU A 252 10.90 7.29 1.58
CA GLU A 252 11.68 8.44 2.08
C GLU A 252 11.37 8.77 3.53
N PHE A 253 10.12 8.61 3.96
CA PHE A 253 9.71 8.83 5.34
C PHE A 253 10.46 7.88 6.29
N TYR A 254 10.48 6.58 6.01
CA TYR A 254 11.14 5.60 6.86
C TYR A 254 12.66 5.76 6.84
N LEU A 255 13.25 5.96 5.66
CA LEU A 255 14.69 6.25 5.55
C LEU A 255 15.07 7.52 6.31
N GLY A 256 14.28 8.59 6.16
CA GLY A 256 14.49 9.85 6.87
C GLY A 256 14.39 9.70 8.38
N LYS A 257 13.40 8.94 8.87
CA LYS A 257 13.16 8.72 10.29
C LYS A 257 14.18 7.80 10.95
N LEU A 258 14.59 6.73 10.26
CA LEU A 258 15.71 5.89 10.71
C LEU A 258 17.01 6.70 10.80
N ARG A 259 17.26 7.57 9.83
CA ARG A 259 18.42 8.45 9.82
C ARG A 259 18.37 9.52 10.93
N GLU A 260 17.20 10.12 11.16
CA GLU A 260 16.94 11.06 12.26
C GLU A 260 17.25 10.39 13.60
N TRP A 261 16.69 9.21 13.85
CA TRP A 261 16.98 8.41 15.04
C TRP A 261 18.46 8.07 15.17
N TYR A 262 19.11 7.59 14.09
CA TYR A 262 20.54 7.24 14.11
C TYR A 262 21.42 8.43 14.51
N PHE A 263 21.16 9.64 14.00
CA PHE A 263 21.96 10.81 14.33
C PHE A 263 21.67 11.37 15.72
N MET A 264 20.42 11.29 16.20
CA MET A 264 20.06 11.72 17.55
C MET A 264 20.61 10.77 18.63
N ILE A 265 20.58 9.46 18.39
CA ILE A 265 20.81 8.43 19.40
C ILE A 265 22.16 7.71 19.25
N MET A 266 22.55 7.31 18.04
CA MET A 266 23.72 6.43 17.82
C MET A 266 25.01 7.20 17.53
N ARG A 267 25.00 8.17 16.61
CA ARG A 267 26.24 8.86 16.19
C ARG A 267 26.85 9.76 17.26
N ARG A 268 26.05 10.34 18.17
CA ARG A 268 26.57 11.20 19.27
C ARG A 268 27.06 10.42 20.49
N GLY A 269 26.87 9.10 20.53
CA GLY A 269 27.48 8.20 21.52
C GLY A 269 28.89 7.74 21.12
N MET A 270 29.28 7.94 19.86
CA MET A 270 30.64 7.70 19.37
C MET A 270 31.44 9.00 19.56
N LYS A 271 32.21 9.06 20.65
CA LYS A 271 33.36 9.97 20.74
C LYS A 271 34.52 9.36 19.97
#